data_AF-A0A5S4FPZ1-F1
#
_entry.id   AF-A0A5S4FPZ1-F1
#
_cell.length_a   1.000
_cell.length_b   1.000
_cell.length_c   1.000
_cell.angle_alpha   90.00
_cell.angle_beta   90.00
_cell.angle_gamma   90.00
#
_symmetry.space_group_name_H-M   'P 1'
#
loop_
_entity.id
_entity.type
_entity.pdbx_description
1 polymer ?
#
loop_
_entity_poly.entity_id
_entity_poly.type
_entity_poly.pdbx_seq_one_letter_code
_entity_poly.pdbx_strand_id
1 'polypeptide(L)'
;MTFRNTRHNPYVPLESLLLAPPANPLVVLWRWRTEIALLGLAGAAAAIMAAAAGQGSWWALFALAGTVTVPATVPAGRKWIRRHFWCLFSRHRLQRIFLETPMHTRKGRIPLVLWITPSESGEKAYLMLRAGVSADGFDAFGPEIAAACFASAVRVHRHSRRAQFVTVEIVRRGEVLGEGRWARAGQDDARPAERLAG
;
A
#
# COMPACT_ATOMS: atom_id res chain seq x y z
N MET A 1 1.70 -15.27 34.97
CA MET A 1 2.28 -15.62 33.65
C MET A 1 1.98 -14.48 32.69
N THR A 2 2.99 -13.71 32.33
CA THR A 2 2.85 -12.50 31.51
C THR A 2 2.52 -12.89 30.08
N PHE A 3 1.37 -12.44 29.56
CA PHE A 3 0.97 -12.62 28.16
C PHE A 3 1.99 -11.86 27.29
N ARG A 4 3.01 -12.54 26.76
CA ARG A 4 3.95 -11.95 25.82
C ARG A 4 3.18 -11.54 24.56
N ASN A 5 3.27 -10.26 24.19
CA ASN A 5 2.71 -9.76 22.94
C ASN A 5 3.40 -10.47 21.77
N THR A 6 2.75 -11.50 21.23
CA THR A 6 3.24 -12.34 20.11
C THR A 6 3.41 -11.57 18.81
N ARG A 7 2.98 -10.30 18.73
CA ARG A 7 3.17 -9.41 17.58
C ARG A 7 4.63 -9.01 17.35
N HIS A 8 5.48 -9.13 18.37
CA HIS A 8 6.89 -8.75 18.31
C HIS A 8 7.76 -9.93 18.71
N ASN A 9 7.64 -11.05 17.99
CA ASN A 9 8.56 -12.16 18.13
C ASN A 9 9.74 -11.95 17.16
N PRO A 10 10.94 -11.53 17.63
CA PRO A 10 12.10 -11.27 16.79
C PRO A 10 12.72 -12.56 16.23
N TYR A 11 12.30 -13.72 16.70
CA TYR A 11 12.76 -15.00 16.16
C TYR A 11 11.94 -15.36 14.93
N VAL A 12 12.45 -14.98 13.75
CA VAL A 12 12.19 -15.75 12.52
C VAL A 12 12.67 -17.18 12.81
N PRO A 13 11.79 -18.20 12.82
CA PRO A 13 12.24 -19.57 13.00
C PRO A 13 13.23 -19.88 11.88
N LEU A 14 14.46 -20.33 12.18
CA LEU A 14 15.45 -20.74 11.17
C LEU A 14 14.87 -21.70 10.12
N GLU A 15 13.88 -22.48 10.54
CA GLU A 15 13.03 -23.36 9.74
C GLU A 15 12.32 -22.62 8.58
N SER A 16 11.88 -21.37 8.79
CA SER A 16 11.20 -20.54 7.79
C SER A 16 12.13 -20.02 6.69
N LEU A 17 13.43 -19.86 6.98
CA LEU A 17 14.46 -19.54 5.99
C LEU A 17 14.82 -20.75 5.13
N LEU A 18 14.82 -21.95 5.72
CA LEU A 18 15.15 -23.21 5.04
C LEU A 18 13.99 -23.74 4.17
N LEU A 19 12.74 -23.40 4.48
CA LEU A 19 11.53 -23.86 3.79
C LEU A 19 10.90 -22.82 2.86
N ALA A 20 11.52 -21.65 2.68
CA ALA A 20 11.01 -20.61 1.79
C ALA A 20 11.04 -21.15 0.35
N PRO A 21 9.86 -21.42 -0.27
CA PRO A 21 9.83 -21.80 -1.67
C PRO A 21 10.42 -20.64 -2.50
N PRO A 22 11.12 -20.91 -3.61
CA PRO A 22 11.58 -19.85 -4.49
C PRO A 22 10.39 -18.94 -4.83
N ALA A 23 10.58 -17.63 -4.63
CA ALA A 23 9.54 -16.66 -4.91
C ALA A 23 9.10 -16.85 -6.37
N ASN A 24 7.81 -17.12 -6.60
CA ASN A 24 7.29 -17.32 -7.94
C ASN A 24 7.69 -16.10 -8.80
N PRO A 25 8.38 -16.29 -9.94
CA PRO A 25 8.88 -15.18 -10.75
C PRO A 25 7.75 -14.22 -11.17
N LEU A 26 6.51 -14.72 -11.31
CA LEU A 26 5.34 -13.87 -11.58
C LEU A 26 5.02 -12.91 -10.43
N VAL A 27 5.20 -13.33 -9.18
CA VAL A 27 4.98 -12.49 -7.99
C VAL A 27 6.09 -11.45 -7.86
N VAL A 28 7.34 -11.83 -8.16
CA VAL A 28 8.47 -10.89 -8.20
C VAL A 28 8.27 -9.87 -9.30
N LEU A 29 7.90 -10.31 -10.51
CA LEU A 29 7.59 -9.43 -11.63
C LEU A 29 6.41 -8.50 -11.34
N TRP A 30 5.35 -9.01 -10.71
CA TRP A 30 4.20 -8.19 -10.28
C TRP A 30 4.57 -7.14 -9.23
N ARG A 31 5.53 -7.48 -8.36
CA ARG A 31 6.09 -6.56 -7.37
C ARG A 31 6.92 -5.47 -8.04
N TRP A 32 7.80 -5.84 -8.95
CA TRP A 32 8.70 -4.95 -9.68
C TRP A 32 8.04 -4.25 -10.87
N ARG A 33 6.78 -4.53 -11.20
CA ARG A 33 6.11 -4.02 -12.42
C ARG A 33 6.23 -2.49 -12.57
N THR A 34 6.15 -1.75 -11.48
CA THR A 34 6.19 -0.28 -11.50
C THR A 34 7.61 0.25 -11.66
N GLU A 35 8.59 -0.43 -11.08
CA GLU A 35 10.01 -0.12 -11.23
C GLU A 35 10.47 -0.45 -12.66
N ILE A 36 10.08 -1.61 -13.19
CA ILE A 36 10.33 -2.02 -14.57
C ILE A 36 9.65 -1.07 -15.56
N ALA A 37 8.40 -0.65 -15.30
CA ALA A 37 7.72 0.31 -16.16
C ALA A 37 8.42 1.68 -16.15
N LEU A 38 8.87 2.16 -14.98
CA LEU A 38 9.61 3.42 -14.87
C LEU A 38 10.99 3.34 -15.53
N LEU A 39 11.71 2.23 -15.34
CA LEU A 39 12.99 1.97 -16.01
C LEU A 39 12.83 1.86 -17.52
N GLY A 40 11.80 1.15 -17.99
CA GLY A 40 11.47 1.04 -19.41
C GLY A 40 11.13 2.40 -20.01
N LEU A 41 10.35 3.23 -19.30
CA LEU A 41 10.03 4.58 -19.75
C LEU A 41 11.28 5.48 -19.81
N ALA A 42 12.13 5.42 -18.78
CA ALA A 42 13.39 6.16 -18.74
C ALA A 42 14.35 5.72 -19.85
N GLY A 43 14.48 4.41 -20.09
CA GLY A 43 15.30 3.84 -21.16
C GLY A 43 14.79 4.23 -22.55
N ALA A 44 13.46 4.18 -22.77
CA ALA A 44 12.85 4.63 -24.01
C ALA A 44 13.09 6.13 -24.25
N ALA A 45 12.91 6.96 -23.22
CA ALA A 45 13.21 8.38 -23.30
C ALA A 45 14.69 8.64 -23.65
N ALA A 46 15.62 7.95 -22.97
CA ALA A 46 17.05 8.07 -23.25
C ALA A 46 17.42 7.62 -24.69
N ALA A 47 16.82 6.54 -25.19
CA ALA A 47 17.04 6.06 -26.55
C ALA A 47 16.53 7.06 -27.60
N ILE A 48 15.34 7.64 -27.39
CA ILE A 48 14.79 8.69 -28.26
C ILE A 48 15.68 9.94 -28.24
N MET A 49 16.18 10.34 -27.07
CA MET A 49 17.10 11.46 -26.92
C MET A 49 18.43 11.23 -27.65
N ALA A 50 19.03 10.04 -27.52
CA ALA A 50 20.26 9.68 -28.21
C ALA A 50 20.07 9.64 -29.74
N ALA A 51 18.95 9.08 -30.22
CA ALA A 51 18.62 9.05 -31.63
C ALA A 51 18.35 10.45 -32.21
N ALA A 52 17.70 11.33 -31.46
CA ALA A 52 17.43 12.71 -31.84
C ALA A 52 18.72 13.55 -31.92
N ALA A 53 19.63 13.38 -30.94
CA ALA A 53 20.92 14.05 -30.91
C ALA A 53 21.81 13.64 -32.10
N GLY A 54 21.81 12.35 -32.47
CA GLY A 54 22.55 11.86 -33.63
C GLY A 54 22.04 12.36 -34.99
N GLN A 55 20.76 12.76 -35.07
CA GLN A 55 20.13 13.27 -36.30
C GLN A 55 20.04 14.80 -36.35
N GLY A 56 20.55 15.52 -35.34
CA GLY A 56 20.46 16.99 -35.26
C GLY A 56 19.03 17.53 -35.11
N SER A 57 18.07 16.68 -34.73
CA SER A 57 16.66 17.06 -34.65
C SER A 57 16.31 17.62 -33.27
N TRP A 58 16.49 18.93 -33.12
CA TRP A 58 16.14 19.68 -31.92
C TRP A 58 14.63 19.61 -31.60
N TRP A 59 13.77 19.37 -32.59
CA TRP A 59 12.32 19.24 -32.42
C TRP A 59 11.92 18.04 -31.55
N ALA A 60 12.64 16.92 -31.66
CA ALA A 60 12.38 15.75 -30.82
C ALA A 60 12.73 16.02 -29.35
N LEU A 61 13.76 16.83 -29.10
CA LEU A 61 14.12 17.29 -27.75
C LEU A 61 13.02 18.19 -27.16
N PHE A 62 12.52 19.16 -27.94
CA PHE A 62 11.43 20.04 -27.49
C PHE A 62 10.11 19.30 -27.31
N ALA A 63 9.79 18.32 -28.15
CA ALA A 63 8.59 17.50 -28.00
C ALA A 63 8.65 16.62 -26.74
N LEU A 64 9.80 16.03 -26.45
CA LEU A 64 10.00 15.19 -25.27
C LEU A 64 10.04 16.04 -23.99
N ALA A 65 10.75 17.17 -24.01
CA ALA A 65 10.72 18.16 -22.95
C ALA A 65 9.29 18.66 -22.71
N GLY A 66 8.55 19.02 -23.76
CA GLY A 66 7.15 19.44 -23.66
C GLY A 66 6.26 18.37 -23.03
N THR A 67 6.43 17.10 -23.38
CA THR A 67 5.63 15.99 -22.82
C THR A 67 5.84 15.80 -21.32
N VAL A 68 7.04 16.07 -20.80
CA VAL A 68 7.36 15.98 -19.36
C VAL A 68 7.02 17.28 -18.64
N THR A 69 7.33 18.42 -19.25
CA THR A 69 7.19 19.74 -18.63
C THR A 69 5.74 20.22 -18.61
N VAL A 70 4.92 19.93 -19.62
CA VAL A 70 3.50 20.38 -19.69
C VAL A 70 2.65 19.79 -18.54
N PRO A 71 2.69 18.48 -18.23
CA PRO A 71 2.00 17.95 -17.06
C PRO A 71 2.56 18.49 -15.73
N ALA A 72 3.83 18.87 -15.71
CA ALA A 72 4.48 19.43 -14.53
C ALA A 72 4.19 20.93 -14.33
N THR A 73 3.78 21.67 -15.35
CA THR A 73 3.40 23.10 -15.23
C THR A 73 1.91 23.28 -15.02
N VAL A 74 1.07 22.40 -15.59
CA VAL A 74 -0.39 22.48 -15.46
C VAL A 74 -0.84 22.00 -14.07
N PRO A 75 -1.69 22.75 -13.34
CA PRO A 75 -2.14 22.37 -11.99
C PRO A 75 -2.92 21.04 -11.97
N ALA A 76 -3.66 20.75 -13.04
CA ALA A 76 -4.33 19.45 -13.22
C ALA A 76 -3.33 18.30 -13.35
N GLY A 77 -2.24 18.49 -14.11
CA GLY A 77 -1.17 17.52 -14.27
C GLY A 77 -0.42 17.27 -12.96
N ARG A 78 -0.05 18.33 -12.22
CA ARG A 78 0.55 18.21 -10.88
C ARG A 78 -0.33 17.43 -9.91
N LYS A 79 -1.66 17.68 -9.93
CA LYS A 79 -2.62 16.96 -9.07
C LYS A 79 -2.71 15.48 -9.44
N TRP A 80 -2.68 15.16 -10.73
CA TRP A 80 -2.68 13.79 -11.24
C TRP A 80 -1.39 13.04 -10.87
N ILE A 81 -0.22 13.64 -11.15
CA ILE A 81 1.10 13.07 -10.80
C ILE A 81 1.17 12.81 -9.29
N ARG A 82 0.78 13.78 -8.47
CA ARG A 82 0.80 13.63 -7.01
C ARG A 82 -0.09 12.47 -6.55
N ARG A 83 -1.31 12.33 -7.08
CA ARG A 83 -2.21 11.21 -6.74
C ARG A 83 -1.57 9.86 -7.11
N HIS A 84 -0.97 9.77 -8.29
CA HIS A 84 -0.36 8.53 -8.77
C HIS A 84 0.92 8.19 -8.00
N PHE A 85 1.75 9.20 -7.70
CA PHE A 85 2.93 9.08 -6.87
C PHE A 85 2.59 8.51 -5.50
N TRP A 86 1.55 9.05 -4.85
CA TRP A 86 1.10 8.55 -3.56
C TRP A 86 0.63 7.09 -3.62
N CYS A 87 -0.12 6.70 -4.66
CA CYS A 87 -0.48 5.29 -4.90
C CYS A 87 0.74 4.37 -5.02
N LEU A 88 1.78 4.80 -5.73
CA LEU A 88 3.03 4.03 -5.86
C LEU A 88 3.79 3.94 -4.53
N PHE A 89 3.87 5.07 -3.82
CA PHE A 89 4.53 5.15 -2.54
C PHE A 89 3.86 4.24 -1.50
N SER A 90 2.53 4.31 -1.37
CA SER A 90 1.76 3.43 -0.49
C SER A 90 1.93 1.97 -0.87
N ARG A 91 1.95 1.63 -2.16
CA ARG A 91 2.20 0.24 -2.61
C ARG A 91 3.55 -0.28 -2.10
N HIS A 92 4.61 0.49 -2.28
CA HIS A 92 5.95 0.09 -1.86
C HIS A 92 6.06 -0.01 -0.33
N ARG A 93 5.48 0.96 0.40
CA ARG A 93 5.46 0.94 1.87
C ARG A 93 4.64 -0.21 2.43
N LEU A 94 3.48 -0.51 1.84
CA LEU A 94 2.64 -1.67 2.22
C LEU A 94 3.40 -2.98 2.02
N GLN A 95 4.11 -3.14 0.90
CA GLN A 95 4.91 -4.34 0.68
C GLN A 95 6.04 -4.47 1.71
N ARG A 96 6.70 -3.36 2.05
CA ARG A 96 7.78 -3.35 3.04
C ARG A 96 7.26 -3.67 4.45
N ILE A 97 6.15 -3.08 4.88
CA ILE A 97 5.57 -3.38 6.20
C ILE A 97 5.06 -4.83 6.30
N PHE A 98 4.56 -5.42 5.20
CA PHE A 98 4.19 -6.85 5.19
C PHE A 98 5.37 -7.80 5.31
N LEU A 99 6.57 -7.36 4.91
CA LEU A 99 7.81 -8.12 5.10
C LEU A 99 8.37 -7.93 6.52
N GLU A 100 8.28 -6.72 7.07
CA GLU A 100 8.85 -6.38 8.38
C GLU A 100 7.93 -6.77 9.56
N THR A 101 6.63 -6.91 9.33
CA THR A 101 5.61 -7.27 10.35
C THR A 101 5.14 -8.71 10.13
N PRO A 102 4.70 -9.44 11.18
CA PRO A 102 4.11 -10.79 11.05
C PRO A 102 2.78 -10.87 10.26
N MET A 103 2.48 -9.91 9.38
CA MET A 103 1.36 -9.94 8.43
C MET A 103 1.63 -10.86 7.22
N HIS A 104 2.40 -11.92 7.41
CA HIS A 104 2.74 -12.91 6.40
C HIS A 104 2.42 -14.31 6.92
N THR A 105 2.14 -15.25 6.02
CA THR A 105 1.93 -16.65 6.42
C THR A 105 3.23 -17.26 6.97
N ARG A 106 3.17 -18.35 7.75
CA ARG A 106 4.37 -19.06 8.27
C ARG A 106 5.40 -19.43 7.20
N LYS A 107 4.96 -19.61 5.94
CA LYS A 107 5.81 -19.86 4.77
C LYS A 107 6.38 -18.58 4.13
N GLY A 108 6.33 -17.43 4.80
CA GLY A 108 6.88 -16.15 4.31
C GLY A 108 6.11 -15.51 3.14
N ARG A 109 4.90 -15.99 2.79
CA ARG A 109 4.11 -15.40 1.70
C ARG A 109 3.39 -14.15 2.17
N ILE A 110 3.70 -13.02 1.56
CA ILE A 110 3.06 -11.73 1.80
C ILE A 110 1.69 -11.63 1.11
N PRO A 111 0.74 -10.87 1.69
CA PRO A 111 -0.49 -10.46 1.01
C PRO A 111 -0.19 -9.73 -0.30
N LEU A 112 -0.96 -10.02 -1.34
CA LEU A 112 -0.73 -9.45 -2.66
C LEU A 112 -1.48 -8.12 -2.80
N VAL A 113 -0.74 -7.03 -3.02
CA VAL A 113 -1.32 -5.74 -3.39
C VAL A 113 -1.74 -5.80 -4.86
N LEU A 114 -3.04 -5.89 -5.11
CA LEU A 114 -3.58 -6.01 -6.46
C LEU A 114 -3.52 -4.65 -7.18
N TRP A 115 -4.19 -3.64 -6.63
CA TRP A 115 -4.15 -2.27 -7.13
C TRP A 115 -4.42 -1.27 -6.00
N ILE A 116 -4.03 -0.01 -6.23
CA ILE A 116 -4.31 1.11 -5.34
C ILE A 116 -4.99 2.20 -6.17
N THR A 117 -6.17 2.60 -5.74
CA THR A 117 -6.98 3.62 -6.42
C THR A 117 -6.96 4.91 -5.61
N PRO A 118 -6.74 6.08 -6.23
CA PRO A 118 -6.86 7.34 -5.50
C PRO A 118 -8.30 7.54 -5.01
N SER A 119 -8.44 8.03 -3.78
CA SER A 119 -9.71 8.37 -3.11
C SER A 119 -9.72 9.85 -2.74
N GLU A 120 -10.86 10.38 -2.33
CA GLU A 120 -10.97 11.76 -1.84
C GLU A 120 -10.18 11.98 -0.55
N SER A 121 -10.29 11.01 0.38
CA SER A 121 -9.61 10.93 1.68
C SER A 121 -8.10 10.61 1.58
N GLY A 122 -7.67 10.05 0.46
CA GLY A 122 -6.32 9.51 0.28
C GLY A 122 -6.30 8.44 -0.80
N GLU A 123 -6.18 7.18 -0.40
CA GLU A 123 -6.01 6.04 -1.33
C GLU A 123 -6.71 4.78 -0.81
N LYS A 124 -7.19 3.93 -1.71
CA LYS A 124 -7.79 2.63 -1.40
C LYS A 124 -6.95 1.52 -2.02
N ALA A 125 -6.31 0.72 -1.18
CA ALA A 125 -5.53 -0.43 -1.58
C ALA A 125 -6.39 -1.70 -1.53
N TYR A 126 -6.50 -2.39 -2.67
CA TYR A 126 -7.18 -3.68 -2.75
C TYR A 126 -6.16 -4.81 -2.60
N LEU A 127 -6.32 -5.60 -1.54
CA LEU A 127 -5.39 -6.64 -1.13
C LEU A 127 -6.04 -8.01 -1.27
N MET A 128 -5.26 -8.96 -1.76
CA MET A 128 -5.58 -10.38 -1.69
C MET A 128 -4.79 -11.03 -0.57
N LEU A 129 -5.52 -11.47 0.47
CA LEU A 129 -4.97 -12.18 1.60
C LEU A 129 -4.56 -13.60 1.22
N ARG A 130 -3.51 -14.09 1.88
CA ARG A 130 -3.08 -15.49 1.77
C ARG A 130 -3.67 -16.30 2.93
N ALA A 131 -3.83 -17.60 2.72
CA ALA A 131 -4.22 -18.53 3.78
C ALA A 131 -3.35 -18.34 5.04
N GLY A 132 -4.01 -18.15 6.18
CA GLY A 132 -3.38 -17.82 7.46
C GLY A 132 -3.31 -16.32 7.80
N VAL A 133 -3.78 -15.44 6.91
CA VAL A 133 -3.90 -14.00 7.17
C VAL A 133 -5.38 -13.61 7.10
N SER A 134 -5.87 -12.93 8.14
CA SER A 134 -7.28 -12.49 8.25
C SER A 134 -7.39 -10.98 8.19
N ALA A 135 -8.60 -10.48 7.90
CA ALA A 135 -8.89 -9.06 7.95
C ALA A 135 -8.78 -8.48 9.37
N ASP A 136 -9.11 -9.25 10.41
CA ASP A 136 -8.93 -8.85 11.81
C ASP A 136 -7.46 -8.55 12.14
N GLY A 137 -6.53 -9.30 11.54
CA GLY A 137 -5.10 -9.01 11.65
C GLY A 137 -4.75 -7.64 11.08
N PHE A 138 -5.32 -7.28 9.93
CA PHE A 138 -5.13 -5.95 9.33
C PHE A 138 -5.73 -4.83 10.19
N ASP A 139 -6.90 -5.06 10.79
CA ASP A 139 -7.50 -4.11 11.74
C ASP A 139 -6.60 -3.89 12.96
N ALA A 140 -5.97 -4.96 13.44
CA ALA A 140 -5.06 -4.94 14.59
C ALA A 140 -3.72 -4.26 14.30
N PHE A 141 -3.19 -4.38 13.07
CA PHE A 141 -1.96 -3.73 12.60
C PHE A 141 -2.21 -2.37 11.91
N GLY A 142 -3.44 -1.85 11.97
CA GLY A 142 -3.83 -0.59 11.35
C GLY A 142 -2.90 0.60 11.73
N PRO A 143 -2.53 0.79 13.01
CA PRO A 143 -1.61 1.84 13.43
C PRO A 143 -0.20 1.71 12.81
N GLU A 144 0.34 0.51 12.73
CA GLU A 144 1.65 0.22 12.12
C GLU A 144 1.62 0.48 10.62
N ILE A 145 0.52 0.10 9.95
CA ILE A 145 0.30 0.40 8.53
C ILE A 145 0.20 1.92 8.32
N ALA A 146 -0.53 2.64 9.19
CA ALA A 146 -0.69 4.09 9.10
C ALA A 146 0.67 4.79 9.24
N ALA A 147 1.46 4.41 10.24
CA ALA A 147 2.81 4.93 10.46
C ALA A 147 3.73 4.64 9.26
N ALA A 148 3.75 3.40 8.78
CA ALA A 148 4.58 3.01 7.63
C ALA A 148 4.20 3.76 6.35
N CYS A 149 2.91 4.04 6.16
CA CYS A 149 2.41 4.73 4.98
C CYS A 149 2.45 6.25 5.10
N PHE A 150 2.88 6.86 6.21
CA PHE A 150 2.76 8.31 6.46
C PHE A 150 1.30 8.79 6.32
N ALA A 151 0.39 8.04 6.91
CA ALA A 151 -1.04 8.29 6.90
C ALA A 151 -1.53 8.68 8.30
N SER A 152 -2.59 9.48 8.38
CA SER A 152 -3.21 9.85 9.66
C SER A 152 -3.98 8.68 10.25
N ALA A 153 -4.64 7.90 9.41
CA ALA A 153 -5.41 6.73 9.81
C ALA A 153 -5.49 5.70 8.68
N VAL A 154 -5.81 4.47 9.07
CA VAL A 154 -6.09 3.36 8.15
C VAL A 154 -7.42 2.74 8.53
N ARG A 155 -8.29 2.53 7.54
CA ARG A 155 -9.58 1.84 7.68
C ARG A 155 -9.56 0.56 6.86
N VAL A 156 -9.97 -0.54 7.45
CA VAL A 156 -9.98 -1.84 6.78
C VAL A 156 -11.41 -2.24 6.52
N HIS A 157 -11.71 -2.54 5.26
CA HIS A 157 -13.02 -2.96 4.79
C HIS A 157 -12.95 -4.40 4.30
N ARG A 158 -13.81 -5.26 4.84
CA ARG A 158 -13.92 -6.66 4.46
C ARG A 158 -14.80 -6.79 3.23
N HIS A 159 -14.40 -7.64 2.28
CA HIS A 159 -15.26 -7.95 1.16
C HIS A 159 -16.40 -8.88 1.60
N SER A 160 -17.66 -8.46 1.40
CA SER A 160 -18.86 -9.17 1.87
C SER A 160 -18.94 -10.64 1.45
N ARG A 161 -18.60 -10.94 0.19
CA ARG A 161 -18.67 -12.30 -0.36
C ARG A 161 -17.40 -13.15 -0.23
N ARG A 162 -16.23 -12.56 0.03
CA ARG A 162 -14.94 -13.24 -0.14
C ARG A 162 -13.92 -12.78 0.89
N ALA A 163 -13.68 -13.58 1.92
CA ALA A 163 -12.75 -13.26 3.01
C ALA A 163 -11.28 -13.09 2.56
N GLN A 164 -10.92 -13.62 1.39
CA GLN A 164 -9.58 -13.44 0.81
C GLN A 164 -9.32 -12.03 0.29
N PHE A 165 -10.33 -11.17 0.20
CA PHE A 165 -10.18 -9.80 -0.29
C PHE A 165 -10.45 -8.78 0.81
N VAL A 166 -9.53 -7.85 0.94
CA VAL A 166 -9.60 -6.74 1.89
C VAL A 166 -9.28 -5.44 1.18
N THR A 167 -10.05 -4.41 1.48
CA THR A 167 -9.77 -3.05 1.02
C THR A 167 -9.23 -2.24 2.19
N VAL A 168 -8.01 -1.76 2.08
CA VAL A 168 -7.36 -0.91 3.07
C VAL A 168 -7.41 0.52 2.57
N GLU A 169 -8.19 1.36 3.22
CA GLU A 169 -8.26 2.79 2.96
C GLU A 169 -7.21 3.52 3.81
N ILE A 170 -6.31 4.21 3.12
CA ILE A 170 -5.21 4.98 3.68
C ILE A 170 -5.63 6.44 3.66
N VAL A 171 -5.87 7.01 4.85
CA VAL A 171 -6.34 8.38 5.02
C VAL A 171 -5.13 9.29 5.21
N ARG A 172 -4.96 10.28 4.31
CA ARG A 172 -3.83 11.24 4.37
C ARG A 172 -4.29 12.68 4.53
N ARG A 173 -5.43 13.03 3.95
CA ARG A 173 -6.03 14.36 4.10
C ARG A 173 -7.12 14.25 5.15
N GLY A 174 -7.21 15.29 5.99
CA GLY A 174 -8.08 15.35 7.16
C GLY A 174 -9.42 14.69 6.91
N GLU A 175 -9.83 13.87 7.87
CA GLU A 175 -11.12 13.20 7.84
C GLU A 175 -12.20 14.24 7.53
N VAL A 176 -13.11 13.93 6.60
CA VAL A 176 -14.47 14.41 6.77
C VAL A 176 -14.90 13.80 8.11
N LEU A 177 -14.94 14.64 9.14
CA LEU A 177 -15.38 14.29 10.50
C LEU A 177 -16.64 13.44 10.40
N GLY A 178 -16.59 12.19 10.87
CA GLY A 178 -17.79 11.35 10.86
C GLY A 178 -17.64 9.93 11.40
N GLU A 179 -16.53 9.24 11.20
CA GLU A 179 -16.43 7.81 11.58
C GLU A 179 -15.03 7.42 12.06
N GLY A 180 -14.41 8.28 12.86
CA GLY A 180 -13.18 7.96 13.56
C GLY A 180 -13.48 7.04 14.75
N ARG A 181 -12.64 6.02 14.92
CA ARG A 181 -12.56 5.03 16.01
C ARG A 181 -12.91 5.53 17.44
N TRP A 182 -12.83 6.83 17.70
CA TRP A 182 -13.30 7.50 18.92
C TRP A 182 -14.82 7.41 19.16
N ALA A 183 -15.63 7.35 18.10
CA ALA A 183 -17.08 7.19 18.23
C ALA A 183 -17.48 5.81 18.75
N ARG A 184 -16.73 4.74 18.41
CA ARG A 184 -16.96 3.40 18.98
C ARG A 184 -16.47 3.29 20.43
N ALA A 185 -15.34 3.92 20.75
CA ALA A 185 -14.86 3.95 22.14
C ALA A 185 -15.86 4.64 23.08
N GLY A 186 -16.54 5.70 22.62
CA GLY A 186 -17.60 6.36 23.41
C GLY A 186 -18.95 5.62 23.45
N GLN A 187 -19.18 4.64 22.56
CA GLN A 187 -20.45 3.91 22.51
C GLN A 187 -20.44 2.64 23.40
N ASP A 188 -19.26 2.07 23.66
CA ASP A 188 -19.09 0.97 24.64
C ASP A 188 -19.04 1.49 26.10
N ASP A 189 -18.57 2.72 26.35
CA ASP A 189 -18.59 3.33 27.69
C ASP A 189 -19.97 3.86 28.12
N ALA A 190 -20.92 3.96 27.18
CA ALA A 190 -22.25 4.51 27.43
C ALA A 190 -23.28 3.50 28.00
N ARG A 191 -22.90 2.25 28.27
CA ARG A 191 -23.77 1.26 28.94
C ARG A 191 -23.25 0.71 30.28
N PRO A 192 -22.99 1.54 31.30
CA PRO A 192 -22.72 1.01 32.66
C PRO A 192 -23.99 0.53 33.38
N ALA A 193 -25.18 0.98 32.95
CA ALA A 193 -26.40 0.81 33.76
C ALA A 193 -27.09 -0.56 33.64
N GLU A 194 -26.83 -1.35 32.58
CA GLU A 194 -27.55 -2.61 32.34
C GLU A 194 -26.82 -3.86 32.89
N ARG A 195 -25.59 -3.73 33.41
CA ARG A 195 -24.81 -4.87 33.94
C ARG A 195 -24.99 -5.17 35.43
N LEU A 196 -25.76 -4.35 36.16
CA LEU A 196 -25.99 -4.52 37.60
C LEU A 196 -27.43 -4.99 37.94
N ALA A 197 -28.22 -5.38 36.95
CA ALA A 197 -29.63 -5.75 37.12
C ALA A 197 -29.93 -7.22 36.72
N GLY A 198 -28.98 -8.13 36.84
CA GLY A 198 -29.16 -9.57 36.60
C GLY A 198 -28.40 -10.42 37.60
#